data_AF-A0A7V7AGV1-F1
#
_entry.id   AF-A0A7V7AGV1-F1
#
_cell.length_a   1.000
_cell.length_b   1.000
_cell.length_c   1.000
_cell.angle_alpha   90.00
_cell.angle_beta   90.00
_cell.angle_gamma   90.00
#
_symmetry.space_group_name_H-M   'P 1'
#
loop_
_entity.id
_entity.type
_entity.pdbx_description
1 polymer ?
#
loop_
_entity_poly.entity_id
_entity_poly.type
_entity_poly.pdbx_seq_one_letter_code
_entity_poly.pdbx_strand_id
1 'polypeptide(L)'
;MSDKMRPIPFWKMLDWILEEYQKDRSIFGVPAEKFHFPRSRKSLELFGQPLSLPLGPAAGPHTQLAQNIVASYLAGGRFIELKTVQILDQLEFPKPCIAAGEECYNTEWSTELAIEEALEEYIKAWFLLHILQRELGQNSQRDFVFNMSVGYDLQGIQSPKVDSLIEGLKDASTLALWKEYQSILRENARRFQSIDEEYIESISPYLCNSVTLSTMHGCPPAEIEGISKYLLREKKLHTFIKMNPTLLGYQYVQETFDRMGYDQIQIKEESFTRDLQYRDGADMLERLKKFARNEGQEFGVKLSNTLPVIITGNQLPGDEMYMSGKALYPLTINLALKLAGEFDGDLPISYSGGADFFNLPGLLETGIRPVTVASTLLKSGGYLRLKQ
;
A
#
# COMPACT_ATOMS: atom_id res chain seq x y z
N MET A 1 -22.47 9.69 -8.73
CA MET A 1 -21.30 9.86 -7.84
C MET A 1 -20.55 11.10 -8.30
N SER A 2 -20.05 11.91 -7.37
CA SER A 2 -19.15 13.03 -7.69
C SER A 2 -17.83 12.48 -8.22
N ASP A 3 -17.15 13.26 -9.05
CA ASP A 3 -15.81 12.92 -9.55
C ASP A 3 -14.69 13.22 -8.53
N LYS A 4 -14.99 13.87 -7.39
CA LYS A 4 -14.01 14.24 -6.36
C LYS A 4 -14.21 13.43 -5.09
N MET A 5 -13.10 12.94 -4.53
CA MET A 5 -13.10 12.39 -3.17
C MET A 5 -13.42 13.49 -2.15
N ARG A 6 -14.24 13.16 -1.16
CA ARG A 6 -14.59 14.07 -0.06
C ARG A 6 -14.42 13.35 1.27
N PRO A 7 -13.48 13.78 2.12
CA PRO A 7 -13.30 13.23 3.45
C PRO A 7 -14.59 13.33 4.28
N ILE A 8 -14.85 12.30 5.09
CA ILE A 8 -15.97 12.28 6.04
C ILE A 8 -15.41 12.63 7.43
N PRO A 9 -16.01 13.57 8.18
CA PRO A 9 -15.59 13.86 9.56
C PRO A 9 -15.61 12.61 10.44
N PHE A 10 -14.65 12.50 11.36
CA PHE A 10 -14.46 11.30 12.18
C PHE A 10 -15.71 10.87 12.97
N TRP A 11 -16.39 11.82 13.61
CA TRP A 11 -17.63 11.53 14.36
C TRP A 11 -18.74 10.93 13.49
N LYS A 12 -18.90 11.42 12.25
CA LYS A 12 -19.88 10.85 11.30
C LYS A 12 -19.49 9.45 10.87
N MET A 13 -18.20 9.20 10.69
CA MET A 13 -17.70 7.88 10.33
C MET A 13 -17.91 6.87 11.46
N LEU A 14 -17.63 7.28 12.70
CA LEU A 14 -17.92 6.49 13.89
C LEU A 14 -19.42 6.21 14.04
N ASP A 15 -20.26 7.23 13.88
CA ASP A 15 -21.73 7.10 13.93
C ASP A 15 -22.22 6.09 12.90
N TRP A 16 -21.77 6.22 11.65
CA TRP A 16 -22.14 5.32 10.58
C TRP A 16 -21.74 3.88 10.90
N ILE A 17 -20.49 3.63 11.32
CA ILE A 17 -20.02 2.28 11.69
C ILE A 17 -20.91 1.66 12.78
N LEU A 18 -21.18 2.41 13.84
CA LEU A 18 -21.96 1.90 14.98
C LEU A 18 -23.42 1.65 14.60
N GLU A 19 -24.05 2.56 13.85
CA GLU A 19 -25.44 2.42 13.44
C GLU A 19 -25.64 1.32 12.40
N GLU A 20 -24.80 1.24 11.38
CA GLU A 20 -24.88 0.19 10.35
C GLU A 20 -24.66 -1.19 10.97
N TYR A 21 -23.69 -1.31 11.88
CA TYR A 21 -23.44 -2.59 12.54
C TYR A 21 -24.59 -3.01 13.46
N GLN A 22 -25.26 -2.06 14.11
CA GLN A 22 -26.41 -2.34 14.95
C GLN A 22 -27.65 -2.72 14.13
N LYS A 23 -27.94 -2.01 13.05
CA LYS A 23 -29.16 -2.17 12.25
C LYS A 23 -29.05 -3.30 11.22
N ASP A 24 -27.95 -3.31 10.47
CA ASP A 24 -27.82 -4.11 9.25
C ASP A 24 -26.79 -5.23 9.39
N ARG A 25 -26.05 -5.27 10.52
CA ARG A 25 -24.95 -6.21 10.75
C ARG A 25 -23.89 -6.12 9.65
N SER A 26 -23.61 -4.92 9.18
CA SER A 26 -22.54 -4.63 8.22
C SER A 26 -21.79 -3.35 8.61
N ILE A 27 -20.63 -3.13 8.02
CA ILE A 27 -19.88 -1.87 8.11
C ILE A 27 -19.36 -1.53 6.72
N PHE A 28 -19.74 -0.36 6.21
CA PHE A 28 -19.43 0.10 4.84
C PHE A 28 -19.74 -0.94 3.78
N GLY A 29 -20.86 -1.66 3.95
CA GLY A 29 -21.30 -2.71 3.03
C GLY A 29 -20.51 -4.03 3.12
N VAL A 30 -19.57 -4.17 4.06
CA VAL A 30 -18.96 -5.47 4.41
C VAL A 30 -19.86 -6.15 5.44
N PRO A 31 -20.49 -7.31 5.12
CA PRO A 31 -21.35 -8.01 6.08
C PRO A 31 -20.56 -8.63 7.23
N ALA A 32 -21.12 -8.67 8.43
CA ALA A 32 -20.44 -9.17 9.63
C ALA A 32 -20.00 -10.64 9.51
N GLU A 33 -20.75 -11.49 8.81
CA GLU A 33 -20.36 -12.88 8.53
C GLU A 33 -19.14 -12.98 7.59
N LYS A 34 -18.82 -11.89 6.89
CA LYS A 34 -17.62 -11.75 6.07
C LYS A 34 -16.46 -11.11 6.80
N PHE A 35 -16.62 -10.66 8.04
CA PHE A 35 -15.49 -10.19 8.83
C PHE A 35 -14.47 -11.32 9.03
N HIS A 36 -13.20 -10.95 9.05
CA HIS A 36 -12.09 -11.86 9.26
C HIS A 36 -11.16 -11.30 10.34
N PHE A 37 -11.20 -11.95 11.50
CA PHE A 37 -10.29 -11.72 12.62
C PHE A 37 -9.47 -13.00 12.84
N PRO A 38 -8.19 -13.03 12.43
CA PRO A 38 -7.35 -14.21 12.55
C PRO A 38 -7.28 -14.68 14.00
N ARG A 39 -7.57 -15.97 14.24
CA ARG A 39 -7.44 -16.60 15.57
C ARG A 39 -6.04 -17.18 15.83
N SER A 40 -5.18 -17.16 14.82
CA SER A 40 -3.84 -17.73 14.87
C SER A 40 -2.95 -16.98 15.86
N ARG A 41 -2.28 -17.73 16.74
CA ARG A 41 -1.24 -17.23 17.66
C ARG A 41 0.15 -17.15 17.03
N LYS A 42 0.33 -17.50 15.75
CA LYS A 42 1.61 -17.28 15.07
C LYS A 42 1.77 -15.78 14.83
N SER A 43 2.53 -15.12 15.71
CA SER A 43 2.93 -13.73 15.52
C SER A 43 3.96 -13.69 14.40
N LEU A 44 3.55 -13.23 13.22
CA LEU A 44 4.53 -12.67 12.30
C LEU A 44 4.92 -11.32 12.85
N GLU A 45 6.18 -10.97 12.64
CA GLU A 45 6.68 -9.64 12.93
C GLU A 45 7.22 -9.08 11.62
N LEU A 46 6.92 -7.81 11.39
CA LEU A 46 7.48 -7.06 10.29
C LEU A 46 7.92 -5.72 10.86
N PHE A 47 9.20 -5.38 10.70
CA PHE A 47 9.72 -4.09 11.18
C PHE A 47 9.53 -3.87 12.68
N GLY A 48 9.70 -4.91 13.50
CA GLY A 48 9.43 -4.83 14.93
C GLY A 48 7.94 -4.75 15.32
N GLN A 49 7.03 -4.86 14.35
CA GLN A 49 5.59 -4.72 14.58
C GLN A 49 4.83 -6.05 14.44
N PRO A 50 3.89 -6.36 15.36
CA PRO A 50 3.07 -7.56 15.26
C PRO A 50 2.13 -7.51 14.04
N LEU A 51 2.09 -8.60 13.29
CA LEU A 51 1.27 -8.76 12.09
C LEU A 51 0.64 -10.16 12.09
N SER A 52 -0.69 -10.26 12.03
CA SER A 52 -1.37 -11.57 12.03
C SER A 52 -1.40 -12.24 10.66
N LEU A 53 -1.44 -11.45 9.58
CA LEU A 53 -1.40 -11.92 8.20
C LEU A 53 -0.51 -11.00 7.34
N PRO A 54 0.39 -11.54 6.51
CA PRO A 54 1.24 -10.72 5.64
C PRO A 54 0.51 -10.34 4.34
N LEU A 55 -0.75 -9.92 4.44
CA LEU A 55 -1.65 -9.60 3.33
C LEU A 55 -2.38 -8.28 3.57
N GLY A 56 -2.57 -7.48 2.53
CA GLY A 56 -3.53 -6.38 2.57
C GLY A 56 -3.60 -5.56 1.27
N PRO A 57 -4.21 -4.38 1.31
CA PRO A 57 -4.29 -3.51 0.14
C PRO A 57 -2.94 -2.86 -0.19
N ALA A 58 -2.62 -2.74 -1.48
CA ALA A 58 -1.45 -2.01 -1.97
C ALA A 58 -1.71 -0.49 -1.99
N ALA A 59 -0.63 0.31 -2.04
CA ALA A 59 -0.72 1.74 -2.30
C ALA A 59 -1.52 1.99 -3.59
N GLY A 60 -2.65 2.67 -3.48
CA GLY A 60 -3.56 2.84 -4.61
C GLY A 60 -4.96 3.26 -4.18
N PRO A 61 -5.99 3.00 -4.99
CA PRO A 61 -7.34 3.51 -4.75
C PRO A 61 -7.96 3.01 -3.44
N HIS A 62 -7.51 1.87 -2.92
CA HIS A 62 -8.05 1.24 -1.70
C HIS A 62 -7.55 1.84 -0.40
N THR A 63 -6.51 2.68 -0.47
CA THR A 63 -5.82 3.20 0.72
C THR A 63 -5.76 4.72 0.73
N GLN A 64 -6.73 5.40 0.10
CA GLN A 64 -6.89 6.86 0.14
C GLN A 64 -7.83 7.33 1.25
N LEU A 65 -8.97 6.63 1.42
CA LEU A 65 -10.02 7.03 2.35
C LEU A 65 -10.13 6.02 3.50
N ALA A 66 -10.45 6.50 4.69
CA ALA A 66 -10.48 5.70 5.90
C ALA A 66 -11.52 4.57 5.82
N GLN A 67 -12.68 4.80 5.21
CA GLN A 67 -13.70 3.75 5.03
C GLN A 67 -13.21 2.59 4.16
N ASN A 68 -12.38 2.85 3.15
CA ASN A 68 -11.80 1.83 2.28
C ASN A 68 -10.75 1.00 3.06
N ILE A 69 -9.93 1.67 3.88
CA ILE A 69 -8.98 1.00 4.78
C ILE A 69 -9.74 0.11 5.78
N VAL A 70 -10.78 0.65 6.43
CA VAL A 70 -11.66 -0.10 7.36
C VAL A 70 -12.29 -1.32 6.68
N ALA A 71 -12.87 -1.17 5.49
CA ALA A 71 -13.46 -2.27 4.76
C ALA A 71 -12.43 -3.35 4.39
N SER A 72 -11.23 -2.95 3.97
CA SER A 72 -10.13 -3.88 3.69
C SER A 72 -9.66 -4.64 4.94
N TYR A 73 -9.59 -3.96 6.09
CA TYR A 73 -9.22 -4.57 7.37
C TYR A 73 -10.24 -5.60 7.83
N LEU A 74 -11.53 -5.22 7.80
CA LEU A 74 -12.64 -6.10 8.16
C LEU A 74 -12.66 -7.36 7.29
N ALA A 75 -12.30 -7.24 6.01
CA ALA A 75 -12.22 -8.38 5.09
C ALA A 75 -10.94 -9.24 5.25
N GLY A 76 -10.00 -8.86 6.13
CA GLY A 76 -8.81 -9.66 6.45
C GLY A 76 -7.47 -9.00 6.15
N GLY A 77 -7.45 -7.78 5.59
CA GLY A 77 -6.21 -7.02 5.38
C GLY A 77 -5.53 -6.66 6.69
N ARG A 78 -4.23 -6.86 6.78
CA ARG A 78 -3.41 -6.60 7.98
C ARG A 78 -2.12 -5.84 7.67
N PHE A 79 -1.61 -5.92 6.46
CA PHE A 79 -0.57 -5.00 5.98
C PHE A 79 -1.21 -3.94 5.08
N ILE A 80 -1.42 -2.74 5.61
CA ILE A 80 -2.05 -1.62 4.90
C ILE A 80 -0.96 -0.73 4.32
N GLU A 81 -0.78 -0.79 3.01
CA GLU A 81 0.15 0.11 2.32
C GLU A 81 -0.58 1.39 1.90
N LEU A 82 -0.26 2.49 2.57
CA LEU A 82 -0.92 3.78 2.38
C LEU A 82 -0.66 4.33 0.98
N LYS A 83 -1.61 5.10 0.44
CA LYS A 83 -1.47 5.69 -0.89
C LYS A 83 -0.21 6.57 -0.93
N THR A 84 0.55 6.42 -2.02
CA THR A 84 1.74 7.21 -2.28
C THR A 84 1.40 8.70 -2.33
N VAL A 85 2.07 9.48 -1.48
CA VAL A 85 2.00 10.94 -1.52
C VAL A 85 3.18 11.53 -2.30
N GLN A 86 2.94 12.66 -2.94
CA GLN A 86 3.92 13.43 -3.69
C GLN A 86 3.68 14.92 -3.42
N ILE A 87 4.69 15.78 -3.62
CA ILE A 87 4.53 17.23 -3.43
C ILE A 87 3.46 17.84 -4.35
N LEU A 88 3.25 17.24 -5.53
CA LEU A 88 2.15 17.54 -6.42
C LEU A 88 0.91 16.78 -5.96
N ASP A 89 0.16 17.39 -5.04
CA ASP A 89 -1.17 16.92 -4.66
C ASP A 89 -2.26 17.69 -5.42
N GLN A 90 -3.47 17.11 -5.49
CA GLN A 90 -4.62 17.68 -6.22
C GLN A 90 -4.42 17.79 -7.75
N LEU A 91 -3.73 16.82 -8.37
CA LEU A 91 -3.62 16.79 -9.82
C LEU A 91 -5.00 16.58 -10.47
N GLU A 92 -5.31 17.40 -11.48
CA GLU A 92 -6.44 17.15 -12.37
C GLU A 92 -5.96 16.31 -13.56
N PHE A 93 -6.59 15.16 -13.77
CA PHE A 93 -6.31 14.26 -14.88
C PHE A 93 -7.60 13.89 -15.62
N PRO A 94 -7.52 13.55 -16.91
CA PRO A 94 -8.68 13.08 -17.68
C PRO A 94 -9.33 11.86 -17.02
N LYS A 95 -10.67 11.89 -16.93
CA LYS A 95 -11.47 10.79 -16.37
C LYS A 95 -12.27 10.11 -17.50
N PRO A 96 -12.48 8.78 -17.44
CA PRO A 96 -11.99 7.85 -16.42
C PRO A 96 -10.45 7.69 -16.48
N CYS A 97 -9.82 7.53 -15.32
CA CYS A 97 -8.36 7.34 -15.19
C CYS A 97 -7.96 5.90 -14.81
N ILE A 98 -8.95 5.03 -14.53
CA ILE A 98 -8.78 3.62 -14.20
C ILE A 98 -9.80 2.81 -14.99
N ALA A 99 -9.35 1.74 -15.64
CA ALA A 99 -10.18 0.75 -16.30
C ALA A 99 -9.87 -0.63 -15.74
N ALA A 100 -10.80 -1.24 -15.01
CA ALA A 100 -10.63 -2.54 -14.36
C ALA A 100 -11.46 -3.63 -15.07
N GLY A 101 -10.88 -4.20 -16.14
CA GLY A 101 -11.46 -5.33 -16.87
C GLY A 101 -10.77 -6.65 -16.52
N GLU A 102 -10.40 -7.43 -17.54
CA GLU A 102 -9.56 -8.62 -17.38
C GLU A 102 -8.19 -8.25 -16.81
N GLU A 103 -7.55 -7.26 -17.41
CA GLU A 103 -6.44 -6.52 -16.81
C GLU A 103 -6.92 -5.16 -16.31
N CYS A 104 -6.12 -4.55 -15.46
CA CYS A 104 -6.43 -3.23 -14.91
C CYS A 104 -5.42 -2.22 -15.42
N TYR A 105 -5.92 -1.11 -15.94
CA TYR A 105 -5.13 -0.03 -16.50
C TYR A 105 -5.37 1.26 -15.72
N ASN A 106 -4.35 2.08 -15.56
CA ASN A 106 -4.48 3.43 -15.03
C ASN A 106 -3.62 4.44 -15.79
N THR A 107 -4.00 5.72 -15.75
CA THR A 107 -3.21 6.84 -16.29
C THR A 107 -2.77 7.83 -15.20
N GLU A 108 -3.25 7.66 -13.97
CA GLU A 108 -2.94 8.50 -12.81
C GLU A 108 -1.78 7.95 -11.97
N TRP A 109 -0.91 8.84 -11.47
CA TRP A 109 0.26 8.49 -10.63
C TRP A 109 0.23 9.08 -9.22
N SER A 110 -0.72 9.96 -8.89
CA SER A 110 -0.75 10.73 -7.64
C SER A 110 -1.94 10.36 -6.75
N THR A 111 -2.08 11.11 -5.65
CA THR A 111 -3.25 11.12 -4.76
C THR A 111 -4.28 12.14 -5.23
N GLU A 112 -5.56 11.86 -5.03
CA GLU A 112 -6.65 12.84 -5.25
C GLU A 112 -6.79 13.81 -4.06
N LEU A 113 -6.41 13.36 -2.85
CA LEU A 113 -6.48 14.15 -1.63
C LEU A 113 -5.25 15.03 -1.47
N ALA A 114 -5.42 16.18 -0.80
CA ALA A 114 -4.29 16.93 -0.27
C ALA A 114 -3.50 16.06 0.74
N ILE A 115 -2.21 16.33 0.91
CA ILE A 115 -1.37 15.60 1.87
C ILE A 115 -1.93 15.69 3.30
N GLU A 116 -2.44 16.86 3.69
CA GLU A 116 -3.04 17.10 5.00
C GLU A 116 -4.33 16.29 5.19
N GLU A 117 -5.16 16.20 4.14
CA GLU A 117 -6.36 15.36 4.13
C GLU A 117 -6.01 13.87 4.18
N ALA A 118 -4.95 13.45 3.50
CA ALA A 118 -4.47 12.07 3.56
C ALA A 118 -3.99 11.71 4.98
N LEU A 119 -3.23 12.60 5.64
CA LEU A 119 -2.83 12.41 7.05
C LEU A 119 -4.05 12.23 7.95
N GLU A 120 -5.06 13.08 7.77
CA GLU A 120 -6.32 13.01 8.51
C GLU A 120 -7.02 11.64 8.30
N GLU A 121 -7.18 11.19 7.06
CA GLU A 121 -7.80 9.89 6.74
C GLU A 121 -7.02 8.71 7.35
N TYR A 122 -5.69 8.77 7.39
CA TYR A 122 -4.87 7.72 7.99
C TYR A 122 -5.02 7.67 9.51
N ILE A 123 -5.09 8.82 10.18
CA ILE A 123 -5.33 8.89 11.63
C ILE A 123 -6.76 8.40 11.96
N LYS A 124 -7.77 8.78 11.16
CA LYS A 124 -9.14 8.24 11.31
C LYS A 124 -9.14 6.72 11.22
N ALA A 125 -8.55 6.18 10.15
CA ALA A 125 -8.48 4.74 9.93
C ALA A 125 -7.79 4.05 11.11
N TRP A 126 -6.68 4.60 11.60
CA TRP A 126 -5.94 4.05 12.73
C TRP A 126 -6.81 3.86 13.97
N PHE A 127 -7.49 4.93 14.43
CA PHE A 127 -8.41 4.84 15.55
C PHE A 127 -9.51 3.81 15.29
N LEU A 128 -10.17 3.87 14.13
CA LEU A 128 -11.28 2.97 13.80
C LEU A 128 -10.84 1.51 13.79
N LEU A 129 -9.65 1.18 13.28
CA LEU A 129 -9.15 -0.20 13.29
C LEU A 129 -8.92 -0.70 14.72
N HIS A 130 -8.35 0.13 15.60
CA HIS A 130 -8.19 -0.22 17.02
C HIS A 130 -9.53 -0.49 17.70
N ILE A 131 -10.50 0.41 17.51
CA ILE A 131 -11.85 0.28 18.07
C ILE A 131 -12.54 -0.99 17.55
N LEU A 132 -12.49 -1.25 16.25
CA LEU A 132 -13.11 -2.43 15.65
C LEU A 132 -12.41 -3.74 16.07
N GLN A 133 -11.09 -3.73 16.21
CA GLN A 133 -10.34 -4.88 16.70
C GLN A 133 -10.77 -5.25 18.12
N ARG A 134 -10.91 -4.26 19.00
CA ARG A 134 -11.32 -4.45 20.39
C ARG A 134 -12.78 -4.92 20.50
N GLU A 135 -13.70 -4.19 19.87
CA GLU A 135 -15.14 -4.46 19.94
C GLU A 135 -15.55 -5.76 19.26
N LEU A 136 -15.01 -6.03 18.06
CA LEU A 136 -15.51 -7.10 17.19
C LEU A 136 -14.53 -8.27 17.11
N GLY A 137 -13.23 -7.98 17.13
CA GLY A 137 -12.17 -9.00 17.11
C GLY A 137 -11.87 -9.62 18.47
N GLN A 138 -12.30 -8.97 19.57
CA GLN A 138 -12.03 -9.37 20.96
C GLN A 138 -10.54 -9.54 21.27
N ASN A 139 -9.68 -8.81 20.56
CA ASN A 139 -8.24 -8.77 20.80
C ASN A 139 -7.84 -7.35 21.23
N SER A 140 -7.04 -7.23 22.29
CA SER A 140 -6.48 -5.95 22.72
C SER A 140 -5.19 -5.58 22.00
N GLN A 141 -4.46 -6.56 21.46
CA GLN A 141 -3.18 -6.33 20.83
C GLN A 141 -3.34 -6.05 19.34
N ARG A 142 -2.82 -4.91 18.88
CA ARG A 142 -2.73 -4.55 17.46
C ARG A 142 -2.10 -5.70 16.65
N ASP A 143 -2.76 -6.08 15.57
CA ASP A 143 -2.34 -7.20 14.71
C ASP A 143 -2.14 -6.80 13.24
N PHE A 144 -2.11 -5.50 12.99
CA PHE A 144 -1.96 -4.88 11.67
C PHE A 144 -0.82 -3.85 11.68
N VAL A 145 -0.32 -3.56 10.48
CA VAL A 145 0.78 -2.63 10.21
C VAL A 145 0.33 -1.65 9.15
N PHE A 146 0.62 -0.37 9.37
CA PHE A 146 0.61 0.64 8.32
C PHE A 146 2.03 0.81 7.78
N ASN A 147 2.15 0.87 6.46
CA ASN A 147 3.39 1.15 5.75
C ASN A 147 3.14 2.38 4.87
N MET A 148 3.86 3.47 5.15
CA MET A 148 3.67 4.71 4.39
C MET A 148 4.23 4.55 2.98
N SER A 149 3.75 5.35 2.03
CA SER A 149 4.36 5.39 0.71
C SER A 149 4.59 6.84 0.29
N VAL A 150 5.79 7.11 -0.20
CA VAL A 150 6.21 8.43 -0.70
C VAL A 150 6.86 8.24 -2.06
N GLY A 151 6.73 9.22 -2.94
CA GLY A 151 7.38 9.19 -4.25
C GLY A 151 7.52 10.58 -4.82
N TYR A 152 8.75 11.05 -5.00
CA TYR A 152 9.14 12.23 -5.75
C TYR A 152 10.67 12.25 -5.84
N ASP A 153 11.28 13.35 -6.28
CA ASP A 153 12.71 13.62 -6.03
C ASP A 153 13.00 13.87 -4.53
N LEU A 154 14.28 13.84 -4.16
CA LEU A 154 14.72 14.06 -2.78
C LEU A 154 14.26 15.41 -2.23
N GLN A 155 14.29 16.47 -3.03
CA GLN A 155 13.90 17.80 -2.60
C GLN A 155 12.41 17.87 -2.25
N GLY A 156 11.55 17.24 -3.06
CA GLY A 156 10.13 17.17 -2.79
C GLY A 156 9.81 16.31 -1.57
N ILE A 157 10.54 15.19 -1.37
CA ILE A 157 10.39 14.38 -0.15
C ILE A 157 10.83 15.16 1.10
N GLN A 158 11.85 16.00 0.98
CA GLN A 158 12.32 16.90 2.04
C GLN A 158 11.46 18.14 2.24
N SER A 159 10.46 18.37 1.37
CA SER A 159 9.60 19.54 1.49
C SER A 159 8.84 19.52 2.82
N PRO A 160 8.58 20.69 3.45
CA PRO A 160 7.87 20.75 4.73
C PRO A 160 6.54 20.00 4.74
N LYS A 161 5.85 19.94 3.58
CA LYS A 161 4.56 19.29 3.42
C LYS A 161 4.66 17.76 3.51
N VAL A 162 5.57 17.16 2.74
CA VAL A 162 5.81 15.70 2.79
C VAL A 162 6.47 15.30 4.11
N ASP A 163 7.38 16.13 4.61
CA ASP A 163 8.03 15.94 5.91
C ASP A 163 7.03 15.87 7.05
N SER A 164 6.07 16.80 7.08
CA SER A 164 5.01 16.84 8.09
C SER A 164 4.13 15.59 8.08
N LEU A 165 3.84 15.01 6.90
CA LEU A 165 3.15 13.73 6.81
C LEU A 165 4.01 12.59 7.38
N ILE A 166 5.28 12.50 6.99
CA ILE A 166 6.18 11.45 7.47
C ILE A 166 6.29 11.50 9.00
N GLU A 167 6.55 12.67 9.57
CA GLU A 167 6.68 12.82 11.02
C GLU A 167 5.33 12.62 11.73
N GLY A 168 4.22 13.09 11.17
CA GLY A 168 2.88 12.87 11.72
C GLY A 168 2.43 11.40 11.70
N LEU A 169 2.85 10.62 10.70
CA LEU A 169 2.63 9.18 10.66
C LEU A 169 3.58 8.40 11.56
N LYS A 170 4.79 8.93 11.80
CA LYS A 170 5.70 8.35 12.79
C LYS A 170 5.16 8.54 14.19
N ASP A 171 4.70 9.75 14.54
CA ASP A 171 4.14 10.10 15.83
C ASP A 171 3.04 11.17 15.70
N ALA A 172 1.79 10.74 15.86
CA ALA A 172 0.63 11.61 15.77
C ALA A 172 0.26 12.30 17.10
N SER A 173 0.97 12.02 18.21
CA SER A 173 0.55 12.42 19.57
C SER A 173 0.43 13.93 19.77
N THR A 174 1.19 14.71 19.00
CA THR A 174 1.22 16.17 19.08
C THR A 174 0.19 16.84 18.17
N LEU A 175 -0.43 16.09 17.25
CA LEU A 175 -1.41 16.63 16.30
C LEU A 175 -2.73 16.93 17.01
N ALA A 176 -3.36 18.06 16.66
CA ALA A 176 -4.64 18.47 17.23
C ALA A 176 -5.74 17.42 16.97
N LEU A 177 -5.75 16.84 15.76
CA LEU A 177 -6.68 15.79 15.34
C LEU A 177 -6.60 14.54 16.24
N TRP A 178 -5.41 14.19 16.74
CA TRP A 178 -5.23 13.05 17.64
C TRP A 178 -6.04 13.21 18.92
N LYS A 179 -5.91 14.38 19.56
CA LYS A 179 -6.64 14.73 20.79
C LYS A 179 -8.14 14.87 20.53
N GLU A 180 -8.51 15.45 19.39
CA GLU A 180 -9.91 15.56 18.97
C GLU A 180 -10.56 14.18 18.86
N TYR A 181 -9.92 13.22 18.19
CA TYR A 181 -10.50 11.90 17.98
C TYR A 181 -10.58 11.08 19.28
N GLN A 182 -9.59 11.21 20.18
CA GLN A 182 -9.72 10.67 21.53
C GLN A 182 -10.91 11.27 22.29
N SER A 183 -11.15 12.59 22.20
CA SER A 183 -12.31 13.23 22.83
C SER A 183 -13.62 12.67 22.27
N ILE A 184 -13.74 12.58 20.95
CA ILE A 184 -14.93 12.03 20.27
C ILE A 184 -15.20 10.59 20.74
N LEU A 185 -14.17 9.76 20.86
CA LEU A 185 -14.31 8.39 21.36
C LEU A 185 -14.76 8.36 22.84
N ARG A 186 -14.18 9.21 23.71
CA ARG A 186 -14.60 9.30 25.12
C ARG A 186 -16.05 9.73 25.27
N GLU A 187 -16.47 10.75 24.52
CA GLU A 187 -17.86 11.24 24.50
C GLU A 187 -18.84 10.15 24.07
N ASN A 188 -18.40 9.23 23.21
CA ASN A 188 -19.18 8.09 22.73
C ASN A 188 -18.95 6.78 23.50
N ALA A 189 -18.18 6.79 24.60
CA ALA A 189 -17.75 5.57 25.30
C ALA A 189 -18.91 4.64 25.69
N ARG A 190 -20.08 5.22 26.05
CA ARG A 190 -21.29 4.47 26.43
C ARG A 190 -21.91 3.63 25.30
N ARG A 191 -21.49 3.86 24.05
CA ARG A 191 -21.97 3.12 22.87
C ARG A 191 -21.13 1.89 22.57
N PHE A 192 -19.96 1.77 23.19
CA PHE A 192 -19.08 0.62 23.05
C PHE A 192 -19.38 -0.44 24.13
N GLN A 193 -19.09 -1.70 23.83
CA GLN A 193 -19.27 -2.81 24.77
C GLN A 193 -18.00 -3.13 25.56
N SER A 194 -16.83 -2.90 24.97
CA SER A 194 -15.53 -3.38 25.45
C SER A 194 -14.41 -2.32 25.42
N ILE A 195 -14.74 -1.10 25.00
CA ILE A 195 -13.84 0.06 25.01
C ILE A 195 -14.17 0.95 26.20
N ASP A 196 -13.17 1.16 27.03
CA ASP A 196 -13.15 2.14 28.11
C ASP A 196 -12.14 3.26 27.81
N GLU A 197 -12.09 4.24 28.71
CA GLU A 197 -11.17 5.37 28.60
C GLU A 197 -9.71 4.94 28.62
N GLU A 198 -9.36 3.94 29.45
CA GLU A 198 -8.00 3.39 29.52
C GLU A 198 -7.58 2.80 28.16
N TYR A 199 -8.47 2.07 27.48
CA TYR A 199 -8.19 1.56 26.15
C TYR A 199 -7.96 2.69 25.14
N ILE A 200 -8.81 3.73 25.12
CA ILE A 200 -8.67 4.88 24.21
C ILE A 200 -7.33 5.59 24.42
N GLU A 201 -6.87 5.70 25.68
CA GLU A 201 -5.57 6.29 26.02
C GLU A 201 -4.39 5.39 25.67
N SER A 202 -4.59 4.07 25.70
CA SER A 202 -3.56 3.09 25.33
C SER A 202 -3.32 2.97 23.82
N ILE A 203 -4.19 3.53 22.99
CA ILE A 203 -4.00 3.52 21.53
C ILE A 203 -2.69 4.22 21.20
N SER A 204 -1.78 3.49 20.54
CA SER A 204 -0.46 3.99 20.23
C SER A 204 -0.52 5.14 19.21
N PRO A 205 0.13 6.28 19.46
CA PRO A 205 0.26 7.37 18.49
C PRO A 205 1.30 7.10 17.39
N TYR A 206 1.98 5.95 17.44
CA TYR A 206 3.02 5.57 16.47
C TYR A 206 2.44 4.69 15.37
N LEU A 207 2.00 5.30 14.27
CA LEU A 207 1.28 4.60 13.19
C LEU A 207 2.24 3.80 12.30
N CYS A 208 3.35 4.42 11.88
CA CYS A 208 4.27 3.88 10.88
C CYS A 208 5.73 4.03 11.32
N ASN A 209 6.53 2.97 11.16
CA ASN A 209 8.00 3.02 11.22
C ASN A 209 8.66 2.51 9.93
N SER A 210 7.86 2.32 8.87
CA SER A 210 8.29 1.79 7.59
C SER A 210 7.71 2.59 6.43
N VAL A 211 8.45 2.61 5.33
CA VAL A 211 8.13 3.34 4.10
C VAL A 211 8.42 2.51 2.85
N THR A 212 7.53 2.63 1.86
CA THR A 212 7.80 2.21 0.49
C THR A 212 8.05 3.42 -0.39
N LEU A 213 9.29 3.54 -0.87
CA LEU A 213 9.68 4.51 -1.87
C LEU A 213 9.14 4.08 -3.23
N SER A 214 8.14 4.81 -3.73
CA SER A 214 7.63 4.63 -5.09
C SER A 214 8.53 5.38 -6.06
N THR A 215 9.33 4.63 -6.81
CA THR A 215 10.21 5.23 -7.83
C THR A 215 9.40 5.63 -9.06
N MET A 216 9.69 6.81 -9.62
CA MET A 216 9.13 7.23 -10.90
C MET A 216 9.84 6.52 -12.04
N HIS A 217 9.13 6.26 -13.14
CA HIS A 217 9.76 5.81 -14.38
C HIS A 217 10.85 6.81 -14.81
N GLY A 218 11.99 6.30 -15.24
CA GLY A 218 13.17 7.10 -15.60
C GLY A 218 13.96 7.70 -14.44
N CYS A 219 13.64 7.39 -13.17
CA CYS A 219 14.40 7.90 -12.03
C CYS A 219 15.83 7.31 -12.01
N PRO A 220 16.89 8.14 -11.98
CA PRO A 220 18.26 7.64 -11.99
C PRO A 220 18.60 6.82 -10.73
N PRO A 221 19.44 5.77 -10.83
CA PRO A 221 19.82 4.96 -9.66
C PRO A 221 20.42 5.77 -8.51
N ALA A 222 21.23 6.78 -8.81
CA ALA A 222 21.85 7.64 -7.79
C ALA A 222 20.81 8.45 -6.99
N GLU A 223 19.72 8.87 -7.64
CA GLU A 223 18.62 9.59 -6.99
C GLU A 223 17.83 8.63 -6.08
N ILE A 224 17.50 7.44 -6.57
CA ILE A 224 16.85 6.38 -5.78
C ILE A 224 17.70 6.04 -4.55
N GLU A 225 19.00 5.88 -4.72
CA GLU A 225 19.95 5.61 -3.63
C GLU A 225 20.01 6.76 -2.62
N GLY A 226 20.05 8.01 -3.11
CA GLY A 226 20.07 9.21 -2.27
C GLY A 226 18.83 9.34 -1.39
N ILE A 227 17.64 9.16 -1.98
CA ILE A 227 16.37 9.18 -1.25
C ILE A 227 16.31 8.04 -0.24
N SER A 228 16.71 6.82 -0.64
CA SER A 228 16.70 5.66 0.25
C SER A 228 17.61 5.85 1.47
N LYS A 229 18.81 6.41 1.27
CA LYS A 229 19.72 6.74 2.38
C LYS A 229 19.14 7.79 3.31
N TYR A 230 18.46 8.81 2.77
CA TYR A 230 17.77 9.82 3.57
C TYR A 230 16.66 9.18 4.45
N LEU A 231 15.82 8.33 3.87
CA LEU A 231 14.75 7.65 4.60
C LEU A 231 15.30 6.72 5.70
N LEU A 232 16.35 5.95 5.39
CA LEU A 232 17.00 5.03 6.34
C LEU A 232 17.72 5.77 7.47
N ARG A 233 18.53 6.80 7.16
CA ARG A 233 19.40 7.46 8.14
C ARG A 233 18.74 8.64 8.84
N GLU A 234 18.17 9.58 8.08
CA GLU A 234 17.63 10.82 8.65
C GLU A 234 16.23 10.59 9.22
N LYS A 235 15.38 9.84 8.50
CA LYS A 235 14.02 9.53 8.95
C LYS A 235 13.91 8.32 9.86
N LYS A 236 14.96 7.47 9.90
CA LYS A 236 15.02 6.24 10.69
C LYS A 236 13.84 5.31 10.39
N LEU A 237 13.53 5.16 9.10
CA LEU A 237 12.46 4.32 8.62
C LEU A 237 13.00 3.05 7.94
N HIS A 238 12.40 1.91 8.26
CA HIS A 238 12.57 0.71 7.47
C HIS A 238 12.06 0.93 6.05
N THR A 239 12.83 0.54 5.04
CA THR A 239 12.58 1.02 3.68
C THR A 239 12.45 -0.12 2.67
N PHE A 240 11.34 -0.14 1.92
CA PHE A 240 11.22 -0.88 0.68
C PHE A 240 11.41 0.07 -0.52
N ILE A 241 12.13 -0.36 -1.55
CA ILE A 241 12.12 0.31 -2.86
C ILE A 241 11.16 -0.41 -3.79
N LYS A 242 10.16 0.30 -4.31
CA LYS A 242 9.24 -0.24 -5.31
C LYS A 242 9.91 -0.25 -6.68
N MET A 243 10.14 -1.45 -7.22
CA MET A 243 10.86 -1.66 -8.47
C MET A 243 9.87 -1.90 -9.62
N ASN A 244 10.28 -1.49 -10.84
CA ASN A 244 9.45 -1.63 -12.03
C ASN A 244 9.68 -3.00 -12.72
N PRO A 245 8.65 -3.56 -13.39
CA PRO A 245 8.80 -4.79 -14.18
C PRO A 245 9.79 -4.66 -15.35
N THR A 246 10.09 -3.43 -15.77
CA THR A 246 11.04 -3.10 -16.85
C THR A 246 12.45 -3.63 -16.61
N LEU A 247 12.82 -3.95 -15.36
CA LEU A 247 14.09 -4.62 -15.00
C LEU A 247 14.30 -6.00 -15.66
N LEU A 248 13.24 -6.62 -16.17
CA LEU A 248 13.34 -7.86 -16.93
C LEU A 248 13.90 -7.64 -18.35
N GLY A 249 13.82 -6.42 -18.86
CA GLY A 249 14.20 -6.07 -20.23
C GLY A 249 13.05 -6.29 -21.24
N TYR A 250 13.06 -5.49 -22.30
CA TYR A 250 12.00 -5.46 -23.30
C TYR A 250 11.74 -6.83 -23.94
N GLN A 251 12.80 -7.49 -24.44
CA GLN A 251 12.70 -8.78 -25.12
C GLN A 251 12.05 -9.85 -24.24
N TYR A 252 12.48 -9.98 -22.98
CA TYR A 252 11.92 -10.96 -22.05
C TYR A 252 10.43 -10.72 -21.80
N VAL A 253 10.04 -9.46 -21.62
CA VAL A 253 8.63 -9.11 -21.37
C VAL A 253 7.78 -9.40 -22.61
N GLN A 254 8.23 -9.00 -23.79
CA GLN A 254 7.54 -9.27 -25.05
C GLN A 254 7.36 -10.78 -25.27
N GLU A 255 8.45 -11.55 -25.20
CA GLU A 255 8.41 -13.01 -25.37
C GLU A 255 7.52 -13.72 -24.34
N THR A 256 7.42 -13.16 -23.13
CA THR A 256 6.54 -13.70 -22.09
C THR A 256 5.07 -13.43 -22.44
N PHE A 257 4.74 -12.23 -22.93
CA PHE A 257 3.39 -11.93 -23.39
C PHE A 257 2.99 -12.78 -24.61
N ASP A 258 3.87 -12.92 -25.60
CA ASP A 258 3.63 -13.74 -26.79
C ASP A 258 3.36 -15.21 -26.41
N ARG A 259 4.18 -15.79 -25.53
CA ARG A 259 3.99 -17.19 -25.07
C ARG A 259 2.73 -17.40 -24.24
N MET A 260 2.29 -16.37 -23.53
CA MET A 260 1.12 -16.44 -22.65
C MET A 260 -0.18 -16.04 -23.36
N GLY A 261 -0.11 -15.63 -24.64
CA GLY A 261 -1.27 -15.22 -25.42
C GLY A 261 -1.82 -13.84 -25.05
N TYR A 262 -0.95 -12.92 -24.61
CA TYR A 262 -1.31 -11.53 -24.31
C TYR A 262 -1.12 -10.60 -25.53
N ASP A 263 -1.55 -11.04 -26.71
CA ASP A 263 -1.33 -10.37 -28.00
C ASP A 263 -1.87 -8.93 -28.07
N GLN A 264 -2.87 -8.61 -27.23
CA GLN A 264 -3.47 -7.27 -27.14
C GLN A 264 -2.61 -6.26 -26.38
N ILE A 265 -1.61 -6.71 -25.62
CA ILE A 265 -0.80 -5.87 -24.75
C ILE A 265 0.45 -5.44 -25.52
N GLN A 266 0.53 -4.14 -25.84
CA GLN A 266 1.68 -3.58 -26.55
C GLN A 266 2.54 -2.76 -25.60
N ILE A 267 3.84 -2.94 -25.67
CA ILE A 267 4.84 -2.24 -24.86
C ILE A 267 5.76 -1.41 -25.76
N LYS A 268 6.38 -0.37 -25.19
CA LYS A 268 7.36 0.47 -25.88
C LYS A 268 8.76 0.15 -25.39
N GLU A 269 9.69 -0.14 -26.29
CA GLU A 269 11.08 -0.44 -25.94
C GLU A 269 11.75 0.74 -25.21
N GLU A 270 11.39 1.98 -25.58
CA GLU A 270 11.92 3.19 -24.97
C GLU A 270 11.62 3.27 -23.46
N SER A 271 10.51 2.70 -22.99
CA SER A 271 10.16 2.66 -21.56
C SER A 271 11.15 1.82 -20.75
N PHE A 272 11.76 0.81 -21.38
CA PHE A 272 12.76 -0.06 -20.73
C PHE A 272 14.14 0.59 -20.73
N THR A 273 14.50 1.28 -21.82
CA THR A 273 15.81 1.93 -21.96
C THR A 273 15.98 3.13 -21.03
N ARG A 274 14.89 3.85 -20.74
CA ARG A 274 14.92 5.02 -19.83
C ARG A 274 14.90 4.62 -18.36
N ASP A 275 14.29 3.49 -18.02
CA ASP A 275 14.15 3.02 -16.65
C ASP A 275 15.46 2.50 -16.07
N LEU A 276 15.45 2.22 -14.76
CA LEU A 276 16.56 1.59 -14.05
C LEU A 276 16.96 0.27 -14.72
N GLN A 277 18.24 0.14 -15.08
CA GLN A 277 18.77 -1.08 -15.67
C GLN A 277 19.11 -2.11 -14.58
N TYR A 278 19.00 -3.40 -14.93
CA TYR A 278 19.11 -4.48 -13.94
C TYR A 278 20.43 -4.48 -13.15
N ARG A 279 21.56 -4.30 -13.83
CA ARG A 279 22.88 -4.32 -13.17
C ARG A 279 23.08 -3.13 -12.23
N ASP A 280 22.74 -1.92 -12.69
CA ASP A 280 22.77 -0.72 -11.84
C ASP A 280 21.84 -0.88 -10.62
N GLY A 281 20.66 -1.47 -10.83
CA GLY A 281 19.71 -1.78 -9.77
C GLY A 281 20.28 -2.77 -8.76
N ALA A 282 20.85 -3.89 -9.19
CA ALA A 282 21.46 -4.88 -8.30
C ALA A 282 22.60 -4.28 -7.47
N ASP A 283 23.50 -3.53 -8.10
CA ASP A 283 24.63 -2.89 -7.42
C ASP A 283 24.16 -1.84 -6.39
N MET A 284 23.11 -1.08 -6.73
CA MET A 284 22.48 -0.13 -5.82
C MET A 284 21.86 -0.85 -4.60
N LEU A 285 21.11 -1.92 -4.83
CA LEU A 285 20.47 -2.70 -3.75
C LEU A 285 21.52 -3.28 -2.80
N GLU A 286 22.65 -3.78 -3.30
CA GLU A 286 23.75 -4.30 -2.47
C GLU A 286 24.35 -3.22 -1.56
N ARG A 287 24.56 -2.00 -2.08
CA ARG A 287 25.03 -0.86 -1.29
C ARG A 287 24.01 -0.45 -0.23
N LEU A 288 22.73 -0.39 -0.58
CA LEU A 288 21.66 0.01 0.34
C LEU A 288 21.40 -1.01 1.43
N LYS A 289 21.47 -2.32 1.14
CA LYS A 289 21.42 -3.37 2.16
C LYS A 289 22.49 -3.17 3.23
N LYS A 290 23.74 -2.93 2.81
CA LYS A 290 24.87 -2.67 3.74
C LYS A 290 24.64 -1.39 4.54
N PHE A 291 24.19 -0.32 3.87
CA PHE A 291 23.90 0.96 4.51
C PHE A 291 22.80 0.82 5.58
N ALA A 292 21.68 0.16 5.26
CA ALA A 292 20.58 -0.06 6.17
C ALA A 292 21.01 -0.84 7.42
N ARG A 293 21.80 -1.91 7.26
CA ARG A 293 22.39 -2.67 8.38
C ARG A 293 23.22 -1.78 9.30
N ASN A 294 24.06 -0.89 8.74
CA ASN A 294 24.87 0.04 9.53
C ASN A 294 24.02 1.08 10.29
N GLU A 295 22.86 1.46 9.74
CA GLU A 295 21.92 2.39 10.36
C GLU A 295 20.94 1.71 11.34
N GLY A 296 21.03 0.39 11.52
CA GLY A 296 20.11 -0.39 12.36
C GLY A 296 18.69 -0.49 11.79
N GLN A 297 18.54 -0.36 10.47
CA GLN A 297 17.25 -0.41 9.76
C GLN A 297 17.16 -1.63 8.87
N GLU A 298 15.97 -2.24 8.79
CA GLU A 298 15.60 -3.20 7.75
C GLU A 298 15.41 -2.54 6.38
N PHE A 299 15.78 -3.28 5.33
CA PHE A 299 15.69 -2.84 3.94
C PHE A 299 15.29 -3.99 3.02
N GLY A 300 14.52 -3.69 1.98
CA GLY A 300 14.16 -4.65 0.94
C GLY A 300 13.63 -3.98 -0.33
N VAL A 301 12.99 -4.79 -1.17
CA VAL A 301 12.30 -4.31 -2.38
C VAL A 301 10.82 -4.66 -2.36
N LYS A 302 10.03 -3.89 -3.10
CA LYS A 302 8.64 -4.21 -3.42
C LYS A 302 8.50 -4.48 -4.91
N LEU A 303 7.98 -5.67 -5.24
CA LEU A 303 7.84 -6.17 -6.61
C LEU A 303 6.36 -6.36 -6.94
N SER A 304 5.74 -5.58 -7.82
CA SER A 304 6.32 -4.51 -8.60
C SER A 304 5.38 -3.33 -8.71
N ASN A 305 5.87 -2.25 -9.31
CA ASN A 305 5.00 -1.25 -9.90
C ASN A 305 4.27 -1.81 -11.13
N THR A 306 3.37 -1.02 -11.67
CA THR A 306 2.69 -1.28 -12.95
C THR A 306 3.66 -1.29 -14.13
N LEU A 307 3.29 -1.94 -15.23
CA LEU A 307 4.05 -1.95 -16.48
C LEU A 307 3.51 -0.87 -17.44
N PRO A 308 4.34 0.03 -17.98
CA PRO A 308 3.90 0.97 -19.02
C PRO A 308 3.57 0.21 -20.31
N VAL A 309 2.39 0.50 -20.88
CA VAL A 309 1.85 -0.10 -22.11
C VAL A 309 1.22 0.97 -23.00
N ILE A 310 1.09 0.66 -24.28
CA ILE A 310 0.43 1.52 -25.28
C ILE A 310 -1.09 1.41 -25.14
N ILE A 311 -1.78 2.53 -25.28
CA ILE A 311 -3.25 2.53 -25.42
C ILE A 311 -3.61 2.06 -26.82
N THR A 312 -4.18 0.86 -26.93
CA THR A 312 -4.52 0.22 -28.22
C THR A 312 -6.02 0.20 -28.53
N GLY A 313 -6.88 0.40 -27.52
CA GLY A 313 -8.32 0.20 -27.61
C GLY A 313 -9.16 1.31 -26.99
N ASN A 314 -8.62 2.53 -26.91
CA ASN A 314 -9.27 3.69 -26.26
C ASN A 314 -9.79 3.37 -24.85
N GLN A 315 -9.11 2.48 -24.11
CA GLN A 315 -9.51 2.06 -22.77
C GLN A 315 -9.51 3.24 -21.79
N LEU A 316 -8.56 4.17 -21.98
CA LEU A 316 -8.37 5.39 -21.21
C LEU A 316 -7.92 6.52 -22.15
N PRO A 317 -8.07 7.80 -21.76
CA PRO A 317 -7.54 8.92 -22.53
C PRO A 317 -6.00 8.92 -22.56
N GLY A 318 -5.38 9.22 -23.71
CA GLY A 318 -3.94 9.38 -23.88
C GLY A 318 -3.31 8.35 -24.84
N ASP A 319 -1.98 8.27 -24.85
CA ASP A 319 -1.20 7.34 -25.70
C ASP A 319 -0.55 6.18 -24.92
N GLU A 320 -0.36 6.36 -23.61
CA GLU A 320 0.26 5.38 -22.70
C GLU A 320 -0.59 5.22 -21.44
N MET A 321 -0.58 4.01 -20.89
CA MET A 321 -1.22 3.67 -19.63
C MET A 321 -0.38 2.65 -18.87
N TYR A 322 -0.77 2.39 -17.63
CA TYR A 322 -0.04 1.56 -16.69
C TYR A 322 -0.83 0.30 -16.39
N MET A 323 -0.31 -0.84 -16.82
CA MET A 323 -0.96 -2.14 -16.65
C MET A 323 -0.63 -2.76 -15.31
N SER A 324 -1.67 -3.26 -14.66
CA SER A 324 -1.65 -4.14 -13.50
C SER A 324 -2.64 -5.29 -13.70
N GLY A 325 -2.65 -6.26 -12.79
CA GLY A 325 -3.55 -7.41 -12.86
C GLY A 325 -2.81 -8.70 -13.16
N LYS A 326 -3.53 -9.69 -13.68
CA LYS A 326 -3.08 -11.08 -13.83
C LYS A 326 -1.88 -11.18 -14.78
N ALA A 327 -1.88 -10.42 -15.87
CA ALA A 327 -0.76 -10.37 -16.83
C ALA A 327 0.57 -9.96 -16.18
N LEU A 328 0.53 -9.27 -15.05
CA LEU A 328 1.74 -8.87 -14.33
C LEU A 328 2.36 -10.02 -13.52
N TYR A 329 1.58 -11.01 -13.10
CA TYR A 329 2.05 -12.14 -12.29
C TYR A 329 3.28 -12.86 -12.88
N PRO A 330 3.26 -13.36 -14.14
CA PRO A 330 4.41 -14.07 -14.71
C PRO A 330 5.65 -13.20 -14.79
N LEU A 331 5.51 -11.88 -14.93
CA LEU A 331 6.65 -10.97 -14.92
C LEU A 331 7.19 -10.78 -13.50
N THR A 332 6.31 -10.39 -12.56
CA THR A 332 6.71 -10.04 -11.20
C THR A 332 7.30 -11.24 -10.46
N ILE A 333 6.77 -12.46 -10.63
CA ILE A 333 7.33 -13.65 -9.97
C ILE A 333 8.71 -14.03 -10.54
N ASN A 334 8.93 -13.86 -11.85
CA ASN A 334 10.24 -14.12 -12.46
C ASN A 334 11.26 -13.04 -12.09
N LEU A 335 10.84 -11.78 -11.93
CA LEU A 335 11.71 -10.74 -11.38
C LEU A 335 12.09 -11.05 -9.91
N ALA A 336 11.13 -11.51 -9.11
CA ALA A 336 11.40 -11.96 -7.74
C ALA A 336 12.39 -13.13 -7.72
N LEU A 337 12.22 -14.13 -8.59
CA LEU A 337 13.16 -15.25 -8.73
C LEU A 337 14.57 -14.78 -9.13
N LYS A 338 14.66 -13.87 -10.11
CA LYS A 338 15.94 -13.33 -10.58
C LYS A 338 16.69 -12.59 -9.48
N LEU A 339 15.99 -11.74 -8.71
CA LEU A 339 16.58 -11.03 -7.57
C LEU A 339 16.91 -11.97 -6.41
N ALA A 340 16.05 -12.94 -6.11
CA ALA A 340 16.34 -13.95 -5.10
C ALA A 340 17.63 -14.74 -5.44
N GLY A 341 17.86 -15.06 -6.71
CA GLY A 341 19.10 -15.68 -7.19
C GLY A 341 20.31 -14.74 -7.12
N GLU A 342 20.17 -13.46 -7.45
CA GLU A 342 21.25 -12.46 -7.39
C GLU A 342 21.75 -12.22 -5.95
N PHE A 343 20.87 -12.33 -4.96
CA PHE A 343 21.16 -12.07 -3.55
C PHE A 343 21.18 -13.33 -2.68
N ASP A 344 21.21 -14.53 -3.27
CA ASP A 344 21.20 -15.82 -2.55
C ASP A 344 20.08 -15.93 -1.48
N GLY A 345 18.91 -15.34 -1.78
CA GLY A 345 17.76 -15.26 -0.86
C GLY A 345 17.88 -14.22 0.26
N ASP A 346 19.01 -13.51 0.40
CA ASP A 346 19.25 -12.47 1.41
C ASP A 346 18.69 -11.10 0.96
N LEU A 347 17.57 -11.05 0.24
CA LEU A 347 16.87 -9.81 -0.07
C LEU A 347 15.40 -9.93 0.34
N PRO A 348 14.94 -9.18 1.36
CA PRO A 348 13.52 -9.12 1.69
C PRO A 348 12.69 -8.57 0.52
N ILE A 349 11.64 -9.30 0.14
CA ILE A 349 10.75 -8.96 -0.98
C ILE A 349 9.31 -8.84 -0.47
N SER A 350 8.76 -7.63 -0.59
CA SER A 350 7.33 -7.34 -0.61
C SER A 350 6.78 -7.53 -2.03
N TYR A 351 5.52 -7.96 -2.19
CA TYR A 351 4.97 -8.32 -3.49
C TYR A 351 3.62 -7.65 -3.80
N SER A 352 3.41 -7.24 -5.05
CA SER A 352 2.22 -6.52 -5.53
C SER A 352 2.03 -6.60 -7.05
N GLY A 353 2.24 -7.77 -7.67
CA GLY A 353 2.06 -7.95 -9.11
C GLY A 353 1.21 -9.16 -9.48
N GLY A 354 -0.07 -8.96 -9.81
CA GLY A 354 -0.95 -10.05 -10.24
C GLY A 354 -1.26 -11.12 -9.18
N ALA A 355 -1.04 -10.81 -7.90
CA ALA A 355 -1.44 -11.68 -6.81
C ALA A 355 -2.98 -11.77 -6.70
N ASP A 356 -3.50 -13.00 -6.63
CA ASP A 356 -4.90 -13.31 -6.41
C ASP A 356 -5.08 -14.64 -5.66
N PHE A 357 -6.33 -15.06 -5.46
CA PHE A 357 -6.68 -16.29 -4.74
C PHE A 357 -5.91 -17.53 -5.22
N PHE A 358 -5.59 -17.64 -6.52
CA PHE A 358 -5.00 -18.85 -7.08
C PHE A 358 -3.50 -18.97 -6.82
N ASN A 359 -2.79 -17.86 -6.66
CA ASN A 359 -1.33 -17.85 -6.53
C ASN A 359 -0.82 -17.37 -5.17
N LEU A 360 -1.67 -16.71 -4.37
CA LEU A 360 -1.25 -16.08 -3.12
C LEU A 360 -0.72 -17.07 -2.07
N PRO A 361 -1.31 -18.26 -1.85
CA PRO A 361 -0.72 -19.24 -0.95
C PRO A 361 0.69 -19.65 -1.37
N GLY A 362 0.89 -19.93 -2.66
CA GLY A 362 2.20 -20.29 -3.22
C GLY A 362 3.22 -19.15 -3.10
N LEU A 363 2.80 -17.89 -3.33
CA LEU A 363 3.64 -16.72 -3.10
C LEU A 363 4.15 -16.66 -1.65
N LEU A 364 3.26 -16.83 -0.67
CA LEU A 364 3.65 -16.81 0.75
C LEU A 364 4.57 -17.98 1.13
N GLU A 365 4.36 -19.16 0.55
CA GLU A 365 5.20 -20.35 0.77
C GLU A 365 6.65 -20.16 0.29
N THR A 366 6.90 -19.32 -0.72
CA THR A 366 8.27 -18.97 -1.13
C THR A 366 9.04 -18.15 -0.09
N GLY A 367 8.35 -17.61 0.92
CA GLY A 367 8.91 -16.72 1.92
C GLY A 367 8.69 -15.23 1.64
N ILE A 368 8.26 -14.87 0.42
CA ILE A 368 7.86 -13.52 0.04
C ILE A 368 6.78 -12.98 0.98
N ARG A 369 7.05 -11.84 1.61
CA ARG A 369 6.12 -11.16 2.51
C ARG A 369 6.57 -9.71 2.76
N PRO A 370 5.63 -8.76 2.92
CA PRO A 370 4.19 -8.92 2.77
C PRO A 370 3.75 -8.98 1.30
N VAL A 371 2.55 -9.51 1.05
CA VAL A 371 1.87 -9.47 -0.26
C VAL A 371 0.74 -8.44 -0.19
N THR A 372 0.67 -7.54 -1.16
CA THR A 372 -0.39 -6.55 -1.26
C THR A 372 -1.13 -6.67 -2.59
N VAL A 373 -2.42 -6.34 -2.59
CA VAL A 373 -3.28 -6.43 -3.78
C VAL A 373 -4.03 -5.13 -4.04
N ALA A 374 -4.24 -4.81 -5.32
CA ALA A 374 -5.05 -3.65 -5.73
C ALA A 374 -6.08 -4.02 -6.81
N SER A 375 -5.61 -4.50 -7.97
CA SER A 375 -6.46 -4.75 -9.13
C SER A 375 -7.55 -5.80 -8.85
N THR A 376 -7.25 -6.82 -8.05
CA THR A 376 -8.26 -7.83 -7.67
C THR A 376 -9.40 -7.22 -6.87
N LEU A 377 -9.12 -6.24 -6.00
CA LEU A 377 -10.13 -5.57 -5.16
C LEU A 377 -10.99 -4.56 -5.93
N LEU A 378 -10.59 -4.17 -7.14
CA LEU A 378 -11.42 -3.35 -8.04
C LEU A 378 -12.47 -4.18 -8.81
N LYS A 379 -12.32 -5.51 -8.81
CA LYS A 379 -13.20 -6.44 -9.54
C LYS A 379 -14.36 -6.90 -8.66
N SER A 380 -15.34 -7.56 -9.28
CA SER A 380 -16.52 -8.12 -8.59
C SER A 380 -16.12 -8.91 -7.34
N GLY A 381 -16.76 -8.62 -6.21
CA GLY A 381 -16.39 -9.16 -4.88
C GLY A 381 -15.62 -8.15 -4.01
N GLY A 382 -14.93 -7.17 -4.62
CA GLY A 382 -14.32 -6.06 -3.90
C GLY A 382 -13.37 -6.53 -2.79
N TYR A 383 -13.49 -5.91 -1.61
CA TYR A 383 -12.72 -6.27 -0.41
C TYR A 383 -12.90 -7.73 0.03
N LEU A 384 -14.05 -8.35 -0.25
CA LEU A 384 -14.33 -9.73 0.17
C LEU A 384 -13.39 -10.76 -0.48
N ARG A 385 -12.67 -10.37 -1.54
CA ARG A 385 -11.62 -11.18 -2.15
C ARG A 385 -10.43 -11.44 -1.22
N LEU A 386 -10.20 -10.59 -0.21
CA LEU A 386 -9.15 -10.82 0.80
C LEU A 386 -9.46 -12.02 1.71
N LYS A 387 -10.73 -12.41 1.83
CA LYS A 387 -11.17 -13.53 2.68
C LYS A 387 -11.12 -14.89 1.96
N GLN A 388 -11.10 -14.88 0.63
CA GLN A 388 -11.01 -16.09 -0.19
C GLN A 388 -9.65 -16.75 0.07
#